data_AF-A0A2G6HY05-F1
#
_entry.id   AF-A0A2G6HY05-F1
#
_cell.length_a   1.000
_cell.length_b   1.000
_cell.length_c   1.000
_cell.angle_alpha   90.00
_cell.angle_beta   90.00
_cell.angle_gamma   90.00
#
_symmetry.space_group_name_H-M   'P 1'
#
loop_
_entity.id
_entity.type
_entity.pdbx_description
1 polymer ?
#
loop_
_entity_poly.entity_id
_entity_poly.type
_entity_poly.pdbx_seq_one_letter_code
_entity_poly.pdbx_strand_id
1 'polypeptide(L)'
;PVIPLIIACGSLSGFHSLVGSGTTSKQLSSENAALSIGYGGMLFEGFLSTIVVLTVAAFGMGVLKEAGVEITAATWGNGYNPGLGKAGFSPAAMFTNCYAAMVDSTWLNFIPTRLVKVIAGMWVASFAMTTLDTTNRLARYTLAEILLPLKKNAEGVYNFLTNPWIASLIPAAIGIWLGWSGHFGLLWPSFGSANQLIASIALMTGAAWVSKRMKSNALMAVVPAYLLWITVTAAIIWFMAVVLPGSIQKNPATGITVLVIEIIMLIMNFVFIIDFVKTRKDPVSAEA
;
A
#
# COMPACT_ATOMS: atom_id res chain seq x y z
N PRO A 1 -8.02 11.14 15.07
CA PRO A 1 -7.80 10.59 13.72
C PRO A 1 -6.31 10.71 13.35
N VAL A 2 -5.58 9.60 13.54
CA VAL A 2 -4.20 9.45 13.07
C VAL A 2 -4.22 9.69 11.57
N ILE A 3 -3.44 10.64 11.07
CA ILE A 3 -3.43 10.94 9.64
C ILE A 3 -2.95 9.66 8.92
N PRO A 4 -3.80 8.99 8.12
CA PRO A 4 -3.54 7.64 7.59
C PRO A 4 -2.40 7.54 6.58
N LEU A 5 -1.68 8.63 6.31
CA LEU A 5 -0.70 8.71 5.23
C LEU A 5 0.64 8.04 5.56
N ILE A 6 0.87 7.63 6.81
CA ILE A 6 2.14 6.98 7.21
C ILE A 6 2.07 5.45 7.05
N ILE A 7 0.87 4.88 7.11
CA ILE A 7 0.65 3.43 7.03
C ILE A 7 0.02 3.11 5.67
N ALA A 8 0.76 2.33 4.86
CA ALA A 8 0.39 1.94 3.51
C ALA A 8 -1.04 1.39 3.38
N CYS A 9 -1.50 0.55 4.32
CA CYS A 9 -2.84 -0.04 4.32
C CYS A 9 -3.54 0.23 5.66
N GLY A 10 -4.62 1.00 5.65
CA GLY A 10 -5.56 1.16 6.77
C GLY A 10 -6.80 0.28 6.62
N SER A 11 -7.89 0.61 7.31
CA SER A 11 -9.19 -0.08 7.20
C SER A 11 -9.82 -0.02 5.80
N LEU A 12 -9.32 0.86 4.93
CA LEU A 12 -9.67 0.98 3.51
C LEU A 12 -8.37 1.09 2.71
N SER A 13 -8.23 0.28 1.65
CA SER A 13 -7.02 0.23 0.81
C SER A 13 -7.38 0.28 -0.67
N GLY A 14 -6.90 1.33 -1.35
CA GLY A 14 -7.07 1.50 -2.79
C GLY A 14 -6.33 0.42 -3.58
N PHE A 15 -5.14 0.04 -3.13
CA PHE A 15 -4.33 -1.01 -3.74
C PHE A 15 -5.07 -2.34 -3.71
N HIS A 16 -5.66 -2.76 -2.58
CA HIS A 16 -6.46 -3.98 -2.51
C HIS A 16 -7.68 -3.92 -3.45
N SER A 17 -8.32 -2.75 -3.58
CA SER A 17 -9.43 -2.57 -4.53
C SER A 17 -9.00 -2.73 -5.99
N LEU A 18 -7.80 -2.27 -6.36
CA LEU A 18 -7.23 -2.44 -7.70
C LEU A 18 -6.78 -3.88 -7.95
N VAL A 19 -6.15 -4.52 -6.96
CA VAL A 19 -5.74 -5.93 -7.06
C VAL A 19 -6.97 -6.80 -7.28
N GLY A 20 -8.01 -6.62 -6.47
CA GLY A 20 -9.25 -7.40 -6.54
C GLY A 20 -10.01 -7.20 -7.87
N SER A 21 -10.08 -5.96 -8.37
CA SER A 21 -10.72 -5.66 -9.65
C SER A 21 -9.90 -6.08 -10.88
N GLY A 22 -8.59 -6.21 -10.75
CA GLY A 22 -7.70 -6.66 -11.82
C GLY A 22 -7.57 -8.19 -11.92
N THR A 23 -7.92 -8.92 -10.86
CA THR A 23 -7.67 -10.37 -10.74
C THR A 23 -8.95 -11.15 -10.45
N THR A 24 -9.44 -11.09 -9.22
CA THR A 24 -10.59 -11.87 -8.73
C THR A 24 -11.85 -11.65 -9.56
N SER A 25 -12.19 -10.39 -9.87
CA SER A 25 -13.40 -10.08 -10.66
C SER A 25 -13.38 -10.69 -12.07
N LYS A 26 -12.20 -10.95 -12.65
CA LYS A 26 -12.02 -11.54 -13.98
C LYS A 26 -11.94 -13.07 -13.95
N GLN A 27 -11.73 -13.65 -12.78
CA GLN A 27 -11.62 -15.09 -12.56
C GLN A 27 -12.94 -15.72 -12.09
N LEU A 28 -13.86 -14.91 -11.57
CA LEU A 28 -15.18 -15.36 -11.14
C LEU A 28 -16.22 -15.21 -12.25
N SER A 29 -16.98 -16.28 -12.50
CA SER A 29 -18.09 -16.26 -13.48
C SER A 29 -19.34 -15.54 -12.98
N SER A 30 -19.53 -15.48 -11.66
CA SER A 30 -20.63 -14.78 -11.00
C SER A 30 -20.27 -14.46 -9.55
N GLU A 31 -21.02 -13.56 -8.91
CA GLU A 31 -20.83 -13.23 -7.48
C GLU A 31 -20.98 -14.46 -6.57
N ASN A 32 -21.90 -15.37 -6.90
CA ASN A 32 -22.09 -16.63 -6.18
C ASN A 32 -20.90 -17.60 -6.32
N ALA A 33 -20.03 -17.41 -7.32
CA ALA A 33 -18.79 -18.17 -7.46
C ALA A 33 -17.65 -17.63 -6.58
N ALA A 34 -17.81 -16.44 -5.98
CA ALA A 34 -16.84 -15.89 -5.05
C ALA A 34 -16.73 -16.79 -3.82
N LEU A 35 -15.52 -17.28 -3.53
CA LEU A 35 -15.25 -17.86 -2.22
C LEU A 35 -15.46 -16.78 -1.16
N SER A 36 -15.90 -17.19 0.02
CA SER A 36 -16.10 -16.30 1.16
C SER A 36 -14.75 -15.79 1.69
N ILE A 37 -14.16 -14.82 1.00
CA ILE A 37 -13.05 -14.00 1.49
C ILE A 37 -13.71 -12.77 2.13
N GLY A 38 -14.46 -13.03 3.20
CA GLY A 38 -15.22 -12.02 3.92
C GLY A 38 -14.37 -11.22 4.90
N TYR A 39 -15.04 -10.40 5.70
CA TYR A 39 -14.48 -9.66 6.84
C TYR A 39 -13.49 -10.47 7.70
N GLY A 40 -13.69 -11.78 7.84
CA GLY A 40 -12.77 -12.68 8.56
C GLY A 40 -11.33 -12.69 8.03
N GLY A 41 -11.12 -12.63 6.71
CA GLY A 41 -9.78 -12.56 6.12
C GLY A 41 -9.05 -11.26 6.48
N MET A 42 -9.76 -10.13 6.39
CA MET A 42 -9.25 -8.82 6.80
C MET A 42 -8.93 -8.78 8.31
N LEU A 43 -9.74 -9.43 9.14
CA LEU A 43 -9.45 -9.59 10.57
C LEU A 43 -8.19 -10.39 10.83
N PHE A 44 -7.95 -11.47 10.08
CA PHE A 44 -6.72 -12.26 10.19
C PHE A 44 -5.48 -11.45 9.78
N GLU A 45 -5.56 -10.64 8.72
CA GLU A 45 -4.47 -9.74 8.31
C GLU A 45 -4.18 -8.67 9.39
N GLY A 46 -5.24 -8.09 9.98
CA GLY A 46 -5.10 -7.14 11.08
C GLY A 46 -4.54 -7.78 12.35
N PHE A 47 -4.96 -8.99 12.69
CA PHE A 47 -4.44 -9.77 13.80
C PHE A 47 -2.96 -10.09 13.61
N LEU A 48 -2.59 -10.51 12.40
CA LEU A 48 -1.22 -10.78 12.02
C LEU A 48 -0.33 -9.55 12.16
N SER A 49 -0.76 -8.41 11.61
CA SER A 49 -0.09 -7.12 11.74
C SER A 49 0.11 -6.74 13.21
N THR A 50 -0.91 -6.95 14.04
CA THR A 50 -0.85 -6.69 15.48
C THR A 50 0.21 -7.57 16.17
N ILE A 51 0.27 -8.86 15.83
CA ILE A 51 1.32 -9.76 16.35
C ILE A 51 2.69 -9.22 15.97
N VAL A 52 2.94 -8.89 14.70
CA VAL A 52 4.24 -8.38 14.23
C VAL A 52 4.67 -7.15 15.04
N VAL A 53 3.77 -6.18 15.22
CA VAL A 53 4.04 -4.96 15.98
C VAL A 53 4.36 -5.28 17.44
N LEU A 54 3.56 -6.13 18.10
CA LEU A 54 3.78 -6.51 19.49
C LEU A 54 5.08 -7.28 19.68
N THR A 55 5.40 -8.21 18.77
CA THR A 55 6.65 -8.98 18.81
C THR A 55 7.86 -8.06 18.77
N VAL A 56 7.90 -7.10 17.84
CA VAL A 56 9.03 -6.17 17.71
C VAL A 56 9.07 -5.19 18.90
N ALA A 57 7.93 -4.69 19.33
CA ALA A 57 7.85 -3.76 20.46
C ALA A 57 8.26 -4.39 21.80
N ALA A 58 7.89 -5.64 22.04
CA ALA A 58 8.19 -6.34 23.29
C ALA A 58 9.61 -6.91 23.33
N PHE A 59 10.09 -7.50 22.22
CA PHE A 59 11.36 -8.25 22.21
C PHE A 59 12.51 -7.50 21.52
N GLY A 60 12.24 -6.42 20.78
CA GLY A 60 13.27 -5.73 20.00
C GLY A 60 14.41 -5.13 20.83
N MET A 61 14.12 -4.59 22.02
CA MET A 61 15.19 -4.12 22.93
C MET A 61 16.07 -5.27 23.42
N GLY A 62 15.49 -6.42 23.73
CA GLY A 62 16.24 -7.61 24.16
C GLY A 62 17.17 -8.12 23.06
N VAL A 63 16.63 -8.27 21.85
CA VAL A 63 17.39 -8.70 20.67
C VAL A 63 18.54 -7.73 20.34
N LEU A 64 18.32 -6.42 20.45
CA LEU A 64 19.37 -5.43 20.24
C LEU A 64 20.44 -5.48 21.33
N LYS A 65 20.04 -5.68 22.59
CA LYS A 65 20.97 -5.82 23.71
C LYS A 65 21.87 -7.04 23.54
N GLU A 66 21.33 -8.18 23.12
CA GLU A 66 22.12 -9.38 22.79
C GLU A 66 23.12 -9.13 21.66
N ALA A 67 22.80 -8.24 20.73
CA ALA A 67 23.69 -7.79 19.67
C ALA A 67 24.68 -6.68 20.11
N GLY A 68 24.76 -6.36 21.41
CA GLY A 68 25.67 -5.35 21.95
C GLY A 68 25.20 -3.90 21.78
N VAL A 69 23.92 -3.69 21.44
CA VAL A 69 23.32 -2.36 21.26
C VAL A 69 22.29 -2.12 22.37
N GLU A 70 22.66 -1.32 23.36
CA GLU A 70 21.73 -0.95 24.43
C GLU A 70 20.87 0.25 24.03
N ILE A 71 19.55 0.03 24.01
CA ILE A 71 18.53 1.07 23.83
C ILE A 71 17.59 1.01 25.02
N THR A 72 17.25 2.17 25.56
CA THR A 72 16.27 2.31 26.64
C THR A 72 14.90 2.69 26.08
N ALA A 73 13.82 2.45 26.85
CA ALA A 73 12.48 2.87 26.46
C ALA A 73 12.41 4.38 26.13
N ALA A 74 13.16 5.22 26.85
CA ALA A 74 13.24 6.66 26.61
C ALA A 74 13.94 7.03 25.28
N THR A 75 14.86 6.19 24.82
CA THR A 75 15.65 6.43 23.59
C THR A 75 15.13 5.65 22.38
N TRP A 76 14.15 4.76 22.56
CA TRP A 76 13.62 3.89 21.50
C TRP A 76 13.28 4.63 20.21
N GLY A 77 12.52 5.73 20.30
CA GLY A 77 12.04 6.46 19.11
C GLY A 77 13.15 6.97 18.18
N ASN A 78 14.30 7.40 18.75
CA ASN A 78 15.43 7.93 17.98
C ASN A 78 16.57 6.92 17.82
N GLY A 79 16.68 5.96 18.74
CA GLY A 79 17.76 4.99 18.82
C GLY A 79 17.51 3.70 18.04
N TYR A 80 16.26 3.36 17.77
CA TYR A 80 15.91 2.06 17.15
C TYR A 80 16.52 1.88 15.75
N ASN A 81 16.33 2.84 14.84
CA ASN A 81 16.86 2.75 13.48
C ASN A 81 18.40 2.78 13.44
N PRO A 82 19.10 3.68 14.16
CA PRO A 82 20.56 3.61 14.27
C PRO A 82 21.05 2.30 14.93
N GLY A 83 20.32 1.80 15.92
CA GLY A 83 20.66 0.58 16.65
C GLY A 83 20.54 -0.68 15.81
N LEU A 84 19.50 -0.78 14.98
CA LEU A 84 19.34 -1.79 13.93
C LEU A 84 20.58 -1.85 13.02
N GLY A 85 21.03 -0.69 12.54
CA GLY A 85 22.21 -0.59 11.68
C GLY A 85 23.49 -1.04 12.38
N LYS A 86 23.71 -0.64 13.64
CA LYS A 86 24.86 -1.07 14.45
C LYS A 86 24.85 -2.57 14.74
N ALA A 87 23.68 -3.14 14.99
CA ALA A 87 23.50 -4.57 15.22
C ALA A 87 23.60 -5.42 13.93
N GLY A 88 23.70 -4.78 12.75
CA GLY A 88 23.75 -5.48 11.47
C GLY A 88 22.43 -6.16 11.09
N PHE A 89 21.31 -5.75 11.70
CA PHE A 89 20.00 -6.33 11.41
C PHE A 89 19.28 -5.56 10.30
N SER A 90 18.85 -6.28 9.26
CA SER A 90 17.80 -5.78 8.36
C SER A 90 16.44 -5.75 9.10
N PRO A 91 15.46 -4.94 8.66
CA PRO A 91 14.13 -4.95 9.26
C PRO A 91 13.49 -6.34 9.28
N ALA A 92 13.70 -7.13 8.22
CA ALA A 92 13.26 -8.53 8.17
C ALA A 92 13.99 -9.39 9.21
N ALA A 93 15.33 -9.27 9.31
CA ALA A 93 16.10 -10.02 10.29
C ALA A 93 15.68 -9.67 11.74
N MET A 94 15.42 -8.40 12.02
CA MET A 94 14.92 -7.96 13.32
C MET A 94 13.61 -8.65 13.69
N PHE A 95 12.63 -8.65 12.78
CA PHE A 95 11.38 -9.36 12.99
C PHE A 95 11.62 -10.85 13.26
N THR A 96 12.45 -11.53 12.46
CA THR A 96 12.68 -12.97 12.65
C THR A 96 13.33 -13.30 14.00
N ASN A 97 14.24 -12.45 14.48
CA ASN A 97 14.88 -12.64 15.79
C ASN A 97 13.91 -12.35 16.93
N CYS A 98 13.12 -11.26 16.83
CA CYS A 98 12.10 -10.94 17.83
C CYS A 98 11.02 -12.02 17.89
N TYR A 99 10.61 -12.56 16.74
CA TYR A 99 9.62 -13.63 16.66
C TYR A 99 10.13 -14.92 17.31
N ALA A 100 11.39 -15.28 17.07
CA ALA A 100 12.00 -16.41 17.74
C ALA A 100 12.09 -16.23 19.27
N ALA A 101 12.48 -15.03 19.73
CA ALA A 101 12.52 -14.70 21.16
C ALA A 101 11.12 -14.75 21.80
N MET A 102 10.10 -14.28 21.08
CA MET A 102 8.71 -14.38 21.52
C MET A 102 8.27 -15.84 21.68
N VAL A 103 8.53 -16.68 20.68
CA VAL A 103 8.18 -18.12 20.75
C VAL A 103 8.89 -18.80 21.91
N ASP A 104 10.17 -18.50 22.12
CA ASP A 104 10.98 -19.02 23.23
C ASP A 104 10.44 -18.60 24.62
N SER A 105 9.83 -17.42 24.71
CA SER A 105 9.21 -16.93 25.96
C SER A 105 7.82 -17.52 26.26
N THR A 106 7.28 -18.34 25.36
CA THR A 106 5.93 -18.91 25.47
C THR A 106 5.96 -20.40 25.83
N TRP A 107 4.80 -21.03 25.92
CA TRP A 107 4.65 -22.48 26.08
C TRP A 107 5.25 -23.30 24.92
N LEU A 108 5.69 -22.65 23.84
CA LEU A 108 6.36 -23.24 22.68
C LEU A 108 7.90 -23.25 22.77
N ASN A 109 8.47 -22.97 23.94
CA ASN A 109 9.92 -22.94 24.16
C ASN A 109 10.67 -24.26 23.84
N PHE A 110 9.93 -25.37 23.71
CA PHE A 110 10.50 -26.65 23.27
C PHE A 110 10.93 -26.64 21.79
N ILE A 111 10.47 -25.66 20.99
CA ILE A 111 10.84 -25.52 19.59
C ILE A 111 12.19 -24.80 19.51
N PRO A 112 13.23 -25.39 18.88
CA PRO A 112 14.52 -24.74 18.76
C PRO A 112 14.44 -23.38 18.07
N THR A 113 14.99 -22.34 18.71
CA THR A 113 14.96 -20.95 18.20
C THR A 113 15.51 -20.83 16.79
N ARG A 114 16.52 -21.63 16.42
CA ARG A 114 17.06 -21.70 15.06
C ARG A 114 15.99 -22.10 14.04
N LEU A 115 15.14 -23.07 14.35
CA LEU A 115 14.06 -23.51 13.47
C LEU A 115 13.02 -22.41 13.30
N VAL A 116 12.63 -21.76 14.41
CA VAL A 116 11.68 -20.64 14.39
C VAL A 116 12.19 -19.48 13.53
N LYS A 117 13.48 -19.13 13.65
CA LYS A 117 14.11 -18.08 12.81
C LYS A 117 14.06 -18.43 11.32
N VAL A 118 14.32 -19.69 10.95
CA VAL A 118 14.24 -20.15 9.55
C VAL A 118 12.81 -20.04 9.03
N ILE A 119 11.82 -20.53 9.78
CA ILE A 119 10.41 -20.48 9.39
C ILE A 119 9.94 -19.03 9.24
N ALA A 120 10.24 -18.18 10.22
CA ALA A 120 9.89 -16.75 10.17
C ALA A 120 10.57 -16.04 8.99
N GLY A 121 11.84 -16.37 8.72
CA GLY A 121 12.57 -15.83 7.57
C GLY A 121 11.96 -16.25 6.23
N MET A 122 11.63 -17.53 6.09
CA MET A 122 10.93 -18.04 4.90
C MET A 122 9.58 -17.36 4.72
N TRP A 123 8.85 -17.12 5.81
CA TRP A 123 7.56 -16.45 5.75
C TRP A 123 7.68 -15.00 5.27
N VAL A 124 8.62 -14.22 5.82
CA VAL A 124 8.88 -12.85 5.36
C VAL A 124 9.33 -12.83 3.90
N ALA A 125 10.23 -13.73 3.51
CA ALA A 125 10.70 -13.83 2.12
C ALA A 125 9.57 -14.19 1.16
N SER A 126 8.74 -15.16 1.52
CA SER A 126 7.58 -15.59 0.70
C SER A 126 6.54 -14.48 0.58
N PHE A 127 6.27 -13.75 1.66
CA PHE A 127 5.40 -12.57 1.66
C PHE A 127 5.94 -11.50 0.69
N ALA A 128 7.21 -11.12 0.84
CA ALA A 128 7.84 -10.12 -0.01
C ALA A 128 7.86 -10.51 -1.50
N MET A 129 8.19 -11.77 -1.81
CA MET A 129 8.20 -12.27 -3.19
C MET A 129 6.79 -12.28 -3.81
N THR A 130 5.77 -12.71 -3.06
CA THR A 130 4.39 -12.76 -3.55
C THR A 130 3.84 -11.35 -3.80
N THR A 131 4.15 -10.40 -2.91
CA THR A 131 3.80 -8.98 -3.11
C THR A 131 4.55 -8.40 -4.30
N LEU A 132 5.84 -8.71 -4.47
CA LEU A 132 6.63 -8.22 -5.60
C LEU A 132 6.09 -8.75 -6.94
N ASP A 133 5.76 -10.03 -7.02
CA ASP A 133 5.16 -10.62 -8.23
C ASP A 133 3.83 -9.95 -8.57
N THR A 134 2.94 -9.83 -7.58
CA THR A 134 1.62 -9.21 -7.77
C THR A 134 1.72 -7.75 -8.18
N THR A 135 2.58 -6.96 -7.52
CA THR A 135 2.78 -5.54 -7.82
C THR A 135 3.40 -5.34 -9.21
N ASN A 136 4.38 -6.16 -9.60
CA ASN A 136 4.99 -6.07 -10.93
C ASN A 136 3.99 -6.42 -12.05
N ARG A 137 3.12 -7.41 -11.80
CA ARG A 137 2.03 -7.76 -12.72
C ARG A 137 1.01 -6.62 -12.87
N LEU A 138 0.65 -5.96 -11.78
CA LEU A 138 -0.26 -4.81 -11.81
C LEU A 138 0.36 -3.61 -12.52
N ALA A 139 1.63 -3.31 -12.23
CA ALA A 139 2.35 -2.23 -12.88
C ALA A 139 2.42 -2.42 -14.40
N ARG A 140 2.57 -3.66 -14.87
CA ARG A 140 2.46 -4.01 -16.29
C ARG A 140 1.08 -3.65 -16.87
N TYR A 141 -0.01 -3.96 -16.18
CA TYR A 141 -1.36 -3.61 -16.65
C TYR A 141 -1.56 -2.10 -16.70
N THR A 142 -1.13 -1.38 -15.66
CA THR A 142 -1.18 0.08 -15.62
C THR A 142 -0.36 0.71 -16.74
N LEU A 143 0.84 0.18 -17.03
CA LEU A 143 1.66 0.65 -18.16
C LEU A 143 0.93 0.44 -19.49
N ALA A 144 0.34 -0.73 -19.71
CA ALA A 144 -0.43 -1.00 -20.93
C ALA A 144 -1.64 -0.07 -21.09
N GLU A 145 -2.31 0.26 -19.98
CA GLU A 145 -3.43 1.20 -19.96
C GLU A 145 -3.00 2.64 -20.26
N ILE A 146 -1.91 3.11 -19.65
CA ILE A 146 -1.35 4.45 -19.92
C ILE A 146 -0.95 4.60 -21.39
N LEU A 147 -0.45 3.53 -22.00
CA LEU A 147 0.00 3.54 -23.40
C LEU A 147 -1.13 3.27 -24.41
N LEU A 148 -2.38 2.99 -23.99
CA LEU A 148 -3.52 2.76 -24.89
C LEU A 148 -3.69 3.85 -25.98
N PRO A 149 -3.54 5.15 -25.70
CA PRO A 149 -3.64 6.19 -26.73
C PRO A 149 -2.60 6.02 -27.86
N LEU A 150 -1.42 5.46 -27.56
CA LEU A 150 -0.38 5.21 -28.55
C LEU A 150 -0.75 4.08 -29.52
N LYS A 151 -1.69 3.20 -29.18
CA LYS A 151 -2.13 2.13 -30.07
C LYS A 151 -2.64 2.68 -31.41
N LYS A 152 -3.28 3.86 -31.40
CA LYS A 152 -3.82 4.49 -32.61
C LYS A 152 -2.76 5.22 -33.45
N ASN A 153 -1.70 5.73 -32.81
CA ASN A 153 -0.73 6.62 -33.45
C ASN A 153 0.61 5.92 -33.77
N ALA A 154 0.96 4.87 -33.04
CA ALA A 154 2.24 4.17 -33.13
C ALA A 154 2.11 2.72 -32.64
N GLU A 155 1.38 1.89 -33.40
CA GLU A 155 1.07 0.50 -33.03
C GLU A 155 2.33 -0.35 -32.76
N GLY A 156 3.40 -0.17 -33.55
CA GLY A 156 4.66 -0.88 -33.33
C GLY A 156 5.32 -0.57 -31.99
N VAL A 157 5.30 0.70 -31.57
CA VAL A 157 5.82 1.15 -30.27
C VAL A 157 4.94 0.63 -29.13
N TYR A 158 3.61 0.67 -29.32
CA TYR A 158 2.67 0.10 -28.38
C TYR A 158 2.91 -1.40 -28.17
N ASN A 159 3.00 -2.19 -29.24
CA ASN A 159 3.22 -3.63 -29.16
C ASN A 159 4.57 -4.00 -28.52
N PHE A 160 5.61 -3.19 -28.75
CA PHE A 160 6.91 -3.38 -28.10
C PHE A 160 6.85 -3.09 -26.59
N LEU A 161 6.31 -1.93 -26.20
CA LEU A 161 6.25 -1.50 -24.80
C LEU A 161 5.23 -2.28 -23.96
N THR A 162 4.20 -2.85 -24.59
CA THR A 162 3.19 -3.69 -23.92
C THR A 162 3.50 -5.19 -23.97
N ASN A 163 4.62 -5.58 -24.59
CA ASN A 163 5.08 -6.96 -24.55
C ASN A 163 5.26 -7.42 -23.09
N PRO A 164 4.77 -8.62 -22.70
CA PRO A 164 4.81 -9.09 -21.33
C PRO A 164 6.17 -8.98 -20.64
N TRP A 165 7.27 -9.23 -21.37
CA TRP A 165 8.62 -9.18 -20.81
C TRP A 165 9.12 -7.75 -20.63
N ILE A 166 8.93 -6.90 -21.65
CA ILE A 166 9.36 -5.49 -21.61
C ILE A 166 8.54 -4.71 -20.59
N ALA A 167 7.23 -4.89 -20.60
CA ALA A 167 6.30 -4.21 -19.72
C ALA A 167 6.46 -4.63 -18.24
N SER A 168 7.03 -5.82 -17.98
CA SER A 168 7.44 -6.25 -16.63
C SER A 168 8.85 -5.80 -16.25
N LEU A 169 9.75 -5.59 -17.23
CA LEU A 169 11.10 -5.12 -16.98
C LEU A 169 11.13 -3.64 -16.57
N ILE A 170 10.26 -2.81 -17.17
CA ILE A 170 10.23 -1.36 -16.90
C ILE A 170 9.93 -1.08 -15.41
N PRO A 171 8.84 -1.58 -14.80
CA PRO A 171 8.57 -1.33 -13.39
C PRO A 171 9.62 -1.97 -12.48
N ALA A 172 10.12 -3.17 -12.82
CA ALA A 172 11.17 -3.84 -12.06
C ALA A 172 12.47 -3.02 -12.03
N ALA A 173 12.90 -2.47 -13.18
CA ALA A 173 14.10 -1.64 -13.27
C ALA A 173 13.96 -0.35 -12.44
N ILE A 174 12.80 0.31 -12.52
CA ILE A 174 12.51 1.50 -11.70
C ILE A 174 12.51 1.14 -10.21
N GLY A 175 11.88 0.03 -9.83
CA GLY A 175 11.82 -0.44 -8.44
C GLY A 175 13.20 -0.77 -7.87
N ILE A 176 14.05 -1.49 -8.62
CA ILE A 176 15.43 -1.81 -8.24
C ILE A 176 16.24 -0.52 -8.07
N TRP A 177 16.12 0.42 -9.02
CA TRP A 177 16.82 1.70 -8.94
C TRP A 177 16.38 2.54 -7.73
N LEU A 178 15.07 2.64 -7.45
CA LEU A 178 14.53 3.34 -6.29
C LEU A 178 14.95 2.70 -4.96
N GLY A 179 15.02 1.36 -4.92
CA GLY A 179 15.49 0.60 -3.76
C GLY A 179 16.98 0.81 -3.50
N TRP A 180 17.82 0.71 -4.54
CA TRP A 180 19.26 0.88 -4.43
C TRP A 180 19.66 2.31 -4.08
N SER A 181 19.01 3.30 -4.69
CA SER A 181 19.31 4.72 -4.47
C SER A 181 18.87 5.25 -3.09
N GLY A 182 18.07 4.48 -2.33
CA GLY A 182 17.48 4.92 -1.06
C GLY A 182 16.42 6.00 -1.21
N HIS A 183 16.11 6.46 -2.43
CA HIS A 183 15.07 7.45 -2.72
C HIS A 183 13.67 6.95 -2.38
N PHE A 184 13.48 5.63 -2.25
CA PHE A 184 12.23 5.02 -1.79
C PHE A 184 11.73 5.61 -0.47
N GLY A 185 12.62 5.88 0.50
CA GLY A 185 12.22 6.42 1.81
C GLY A 185 11.57 7.81 1.75
N LEU A 186 11.84 8.56 0.67
CA LEU A 186 11.26 9.88 0.43
C LEU A 186 9.95 9.82 -0.38
N LEU A 187 9.78 8.80 -1.22
CA LEU A 187 8.54 8.55 -1.98
C LEU A 187 7.49 7.79 -1.16
N TRP A 188 7.89 7.06 -0.11
CA TRP A 188 6.98 6.28 0.71
C TRP A 188 5.81 7.08 1.29
N PRO A 189 6.00 8.33 1.78
CA PRO A 189 4.87 9.09 2.29
C PRO A 189 3.85 9.50 1.21
N SER A 190 4.28 9.69 -0.05
CA SER A 190 3.36 9.97 -1.16
C SER A 190 2.66 8.71 -1.70
N PHE A 191 3.20 7.53 -1.40
CA PHE A 191 2.47 6.28 -1.64
C PHE A 191 1.21 6.22 -0.78
N GLY A 192 1.26 6.69 0.46
CA GLY A 192 0.11 6.74 1.35
C GLY A 192 -1.05 7.58 0.80
N SER A 193 -0.75 8.77 0.25
CA SER A 193 -1.75 9.67 -0.34
C SER A 193 -2.34 9.09 -1.63
N ALA A 194 -1.48 8.56 -2.50
CA ALA A 194 -1.92 7.86 -3.71
C ALA A 194 -2.86 6.69 -3.39
N ASN A 195 -2.52 5.86 -2.40
CA ASN A 195 -3.33 4.72 -2.02
C ASN A 195 -4.72 5.13 -1.50
N GLN A 196 -4.77 6.20 -0.70
CA GLN A 196 -6.02 6.72 -0.17
C GLN A 196 -6.89 7.39 -1.25
N LEU A 197 -6.27 8.08 -2.21
CA LEU A 197 -6.98 8.62 -3.37
C LEU A 197 -7.66 7.51 -4.18
N ILE A 198 -6.95 6.43 -4.47
CA ILE A 198 -7.50 5.27 -5.19
C ILE A 198 -8.65 4.63 -4.40
N ALA A 199 -8.53 4.53 -3.07
CA ALA A 199 -9.61 4.04 -2.22
C ALA A 199 -10.87 4.91 -2.33
N SER A 200 -10.70 6.24 -2.32
CA SER A 200 -11.77 7.22 -2.50
C SER A 200 -12.50 7.01 -3.83
N ILE A 201 -11.74 6.91 -4.93
CA ILE A 201 -12.30 6.70 -6.27
C ILE A 201 -13.05 5.37 -6.33
N ALA A 202 -12.44 4.27 -5.84
CA ALA A 202 -13.07 2.95 -5.88
C ALA A 202 -14.42 2.94 -5.13
N LEU A 203 -14.48 3.56 -3.95
CA LEU A 203 -15.70 3.63 -3.15
C LEU A 203 -16.76 4.54 -3.79
N MET A 204 -16.35 5.66 -4.37
CA MET A 204 -17.23 6.57 -5.10
C MET A 204 -17.79 5.93 -6.37
N THR A 205 -16.96 5.24 -7.15
CA THR A 205 -17.41 4.47 -8.33
C THR A 205 -18.38 3.37 -7.93
N GLY A 206 -18.08 2.62 -6.85
CA GLY A 206 -18.99 1.61 -6.30
C GLY A 206 -20.33 2.22 -5.87
N ALA A 207 -20.31 3.33 -5.13
CA ALA A 207 -21.53 4.03 -4.70
C ALA A 207 -22.38 4.52 -5.87
N ALA A 208 -21.75 5.05 -6.93
CA ALA A 208 -22.43 5.47 -8.15
C ALA A 208 -23.05 4.27 -8.89
N TRP A 209 -22.32 3.16 -8.97
CA TRP A 209 -22.80 1.92 -9.61
C TRP A 209 -24.01 1.34 -8.87
N VAL A 210 -23.93 1.18 -7.54
CA VAL A 210 -25.05 0.67 -6.72
C VAL A 210 -26.27 1.57 -6.87
N SER A 211 -26.07 2.89 -6.86
CA SER A 211 -27.18 3.83 -6.95
C SER A 211 -27.87 3.78 -8.31
N LYS A 212 -27.11 3.67 -9.40
CA LYS A 212 -27.66 3.67 -10.77
C LYS A 212 -28.14 2.31 -11.25
N ARG A 213 -27.32 1.27 -11.10
CA ARG A 213 -27.60 -0.06 -11.66
C ARG A 213 -28.53 -0.86 -10.78
N MET A 214 -28.33 -0.81 -9.47
CA MET A 214 -29.19 -1.53 -8.52
C MET A 214 -30.38 -0.69 -8.04
N LYS A 215 -30.50 0.56 -8.52
CA LYS A 215 -31.60 1.50 -8.17
C LYS A 215 -31.80 1.67 -6.65
N SER A 216 -30.73 1.50 -5.88
CA SER A 216 -30.74 1.67 -4.43
C SER A 216 -30.34 3.10 -4.07
N ASN A 217 -30.83 3.60 -2.93
CA ASN A 217 -30.39 4.89 -2.40
C ASN A 217 -28.90 4.89 -1.98
N ALA A 218 -28.27 3.71 -1.90
CA ALA A 218 -26.83 3.48 -1.69
C ALA A 218 -26.24 4.28 -0.52
N LEU A 219 -27.05 4.70 0.46
CA LEU A 219 -26.63 5.60 1.55
C LEU A 219 -25.44 5.03 2.33
N MET A 220 -25.42 3.71 2.51
CA MET A 220 -24.36 2.96 3.16
C MET A 220 -23.01 3.01 2.42
N ALA A 221 -23.00 3.37 1.13
CA ALA A 221 -21.78 3.54 0.33
C ALA A 221 -21.46 5.03 0.08
N VAL A 222 -22.49 5.85 -0.16
CA VAL A 222 -22.36 7.28 -0.47
C VAL A 222 -21.85 8.08 0.73
N VAL A 223 -22.36 7.81 1.94
CA VAL A 223 -21.92 8.53 3.15
C VAL A 223 -20.44 8.26 3.44
N PRO A 224 -19.97 6.99 3.49
CA PRO A 224 -18.55 6.70 3.61
C PRO A 224 -17.70 7.29 2.47
N ALA A 225 -18.21 7.33 1.23
CA ALA A 225 -17.49 7.91 0.10
C ALA A 225 -17.19 9.41 0.29
N TYR A 226 -18.17 10.21 0.73
CA TYR A 226 -17.94 11.63 1.02
C TYR A 226 -17.00 11.84 2.21
N LEU A 227 -17.16 11.06 3.29
CA LEU A 227 -16.26 11.14 4.45
C LEU A 227 -14.82 10.78 4.07
N LEU A 228 -14.64 9.74 3.26
CA LEU A 228 -13.33 9.35 2.75
C LEU A 228 -12.74 10.47 1.90
N TRP A 229 -13.49 11.03 0.94
CA TRP A 229 -13.02 12.14 0.13
C TRP A 229 -12.57 13.36 0.98
N ILE A 230 -13.32 13.74 2.02
CA ILE A 230 -12.95 14.82 2.94
C ILE A 230 -11.63 14.50 3.65
N THR A 231 -11.53 13.30 4.22
CA THR A 231 -10.34 12.90 4.99
C THR A 231 -9.10 12.77 4.11
N VAL A 232 -9.23 12.28 2.88
CA VAL A 232 -8.13 12.21 1.89
C VAL A 232 -7.69 13.61 1.47
N THR A 233 -8.64 14.51 1.17
CA THR A 233 -8.34 15.91 0.82
C THR A 233 -7.57 16.60 1.95
N ALA A 234 -8.07 16.49 3.17
CA ALA A 234 -7.42 17.08 4.35
C ALA A 234 -6.02 16.50 4.58
N ALA A 235 -5.86 15.19 4.38
CA ALA A 235 -4.59 14.52 4.56
C ALA A 235 -3.54 14.97 3.52
N ILE A 236 -3.90 15.04 2.23
CA ILE A 236 -3.01 15.53 1.16
C ILE A 236 -2.55 16.97 1.45
N ILE A 237 -3.48 17.85 1.82
CA ILE A 237 -3.17 19.25 2.17
C ILE A 237 -2.24 19.32 3.38
N TRP A 238 -2.53 18.56 4.44
CA TRP A 238 -1.69 18.52 5.63
C TRP A 238 -0.29 18.01 5.32
N PHE A 239 -0.17 16.96 4.49
CA PHE A 239 1.10 16.39 4.10
C PHE A 239 1.97 17.40 3.35
N MET A 240 1.39 18.12 2.38
CA MET A 240 2.09 19.19 1.67
C MET A 240 2.50 20.35 2.58
N ALA A 241 1.68 20.70 3.58
CA ALA A 241 1.92 21.85 4.46
C ALA A 241 2.90 21.56 5.61
N VAL A 242 2.89 20.34 6.16
CA VAL A 242 3.60 20.02 7.42
C VAL A 242 4.78 19.08 7.20
N VAL A 243 4.63 18.03 6.39
CA VAL A 243 5.64 16.99 6.26
C VAL A 243 6.63 17.31 5.14
N LEU A 244 6.12 17.83 4.03
CA LEU A 244 6.91 18.05 2.84
C LEU A 244 7.95 19.18 2.95
N PRO A 245 7.70 20.32 3.65
CA PRO A 245 8.72 21.35 3.80
C PRO A 245 10.00 20.84 4.48
N GLY A 246 9.86 20.00 5.52
CA GLY A 246 11.00 19.36 6.18
C GLY A 246 11.71 18.33 5.29
N SER A 247 10.99 17.72 4.34
CA SER A 247 11.56 16.78 3.37
C SER A 247 12.31 17.50 2.24
N ILE A 248 11.77 18.62 1.75
CA ILE A 248 12.41 19.49 0.75
C ILE A 248 13.73 20.05 1.30
N GLN A 249 13.77 20.44 2.58
CA GLN A 249 15.00 20.91 3.21
C GLN A 249 16.11 19.85 3.25
N LYS A 250 15.75 18.56 3.39
CA LYS A 250 16.72 17.45 3.43
C LYS A 250 17.17 17.00 2.03
N ASN A 251 16.27 16.98 1.06
CA ASN A 251 16.56 16.62 -0.33
C ASN A 251 15.64 17.40 -1.29
N PRO A 252 16.10 18.54 -1.83
CA PRO A 252 15.27 19.44 -2.63
C PRO A 252 14.70 18.78 -3.88
N ALA A 253 15.51 18.00 -4.61
CA ALA A 253 15.09 17.39 -5.87
C ALA A 253 13.91 16.43 -5.66
N THR A 254 14.05 15.51 -4.70
CA THR A 254 13.01 14.50 -4.44
C THR A 254 11.79 15.11 -3.76
N GLY A 255 11.99 16.07 -2.84
CA GLY A 255 10.90 16.77 -2.17
C GLY A 255 10.02 17.58 -3.13
N ILE A 256 10.64 18.23 -4.13
CA ILE A 256 9.90 18.93 -5.19
C ILE A 256 9.15 17.93 -6.08
N THR A 257 9.77 16.80 -6.44
CA THR A 257 9.07 15.75 -7.20
C THR A 257 7.82 15.26 -6.46
N VAL A 258 7.93 14.98 -5.17
CA VAL A 258 6.78 14.58 -4.35
C VAL A 258 5.73 15.68 -4.30
N LEU A 259 6.11 16.96 -4.16
CA LEU A 259 5.16 18.08 -4.16
C LEU A 259 4.35 18.12 -5.46
N VAL A 260 5.02 17.96 -6.60
CA VAL A 260 4.34 17.94 -7.91
C VAL A 260 3.35 16.78 -7.98
N ILE A 261 3.73 15.59 -7.50
CA ILE A 261 2.83 14.42 -7.46
C ILE A 261 1.61 14.70 -6.58
N GLU A 262 1.80 15.26 -5.37
CA GLU A 262 0.71 15.61 -4.46
C GLU A 262 -0.24 16.66 -5.03
N ILE A 263 0.28 17.68 -5.71
CA ILE A 263 -0.54 18.70 -6.39
C ILE A 263 -1.39 18.05 -7.48
N ILE A 264 -0.81 17.19 -8.31
CA ILE A 264 -1.54 16.47 -9.35
C ILE A 264 -2.63 15.60 -8.72
N MET A 265 -2.31 14.85 -7.66
CA MET A 265 -3.28 14.02 -6.94
C MET A 265 -4.41 14.84 -6.32
N LEU A 266 -4.11 16.02 -5.77
CA LEU A 266 -5.14 16.92 -5.25
C LEU A 266 -6.09 17.38 -6.36
N ILE A 267 -5.55 17.81 -7.51
CA ILE A 267 -6.35 18.22 -8.67
C ILE A 267 -7.23 17.06 -9.12
N MET A 268 -6.66 15.87 -9.28
CA MET A 268 -7.42 14.68 -9.66
C MET A 268 -8.53 14.36 -8.66
N ASN A 269 -8.28 14.49 -7.36
CA ASN A 269 -9.28 14.28 -6.31
C ASN A 269 -10.49 15.21 -6.45
N PHE A 270 -10.29 16.46 -6.88
CA PHE A 270 -11.38 17.39 -7.18
C PHE A 270 -12.10 17.07 -8.49
N VAL A 271 -11.38 16.64 -9.53
CA VAL A 271 -12.00 16.18 -10.78
C VAL A 271 -12.93 14.99 -10.51
N PHE A 272 -12.48 14.00 -9.73
CA PHE A 272 -13.26 12.81 -9.44
C PHE A 272 -14.54 13.07 -8.63
N ILE A 273 -14.53 14.00 -7.67
CA ILE A 273 -15.76 14.35 -6.94
C ILE A 273 -16.76 15.10 -7.82
N ILE A 274 -16.27 15.93 -8.74
CA ILE A 274 -17.13 16.60 -9.72
C ILE A 274 -17.79 15.56 -10.63
N ASP A 275 -17.01 14.62 -11.15
CA ASP A 275 -17.52 13.55 -12.02
C ASP A 275 -18.49 12.63 -11.30
N PHE A 276 -18.22 12.28 -10.03
CA PHE A 276 -19.14 11.50 -9.20
C PHE A 276 -20.49 12.22 -9.02
N VAL A 277 -20.47 13.52 -8.70
CA VAL A 277 -21.69 14.32 -8.50
C VAL A 277 -22.47 14.48 -9.81
N LYS A 278 -21.78 14.73 -10.93
CA LYS A 278 -22.41 14.82 -12.27
C LYS A 278 -23.04 13.48 -12.65
N THR A 279 -22.27 12.40 -12.56
CA THR A 279 -22.73 11.06 -12.85
C THR A 279 -23.99 10.77 -12.06
N ARG A 280 -24.05 11.04 -10.75
CA ARG A 280 -25.27 10.78 -9.95
C ARG A 280 -26.51 11.56 -10.42
N LYS A 281 -26.35 12.72 -11.07
CA LYS A 281 -27.46 13.52 -11.62
C LYS A 281 -27.92 13.05 -13.00
N ASP A 282 -27.04 12.44 -13.79
CA ASP A 282 -27.36 12.01 -15.15
C ASP A 282 -28.26 10.75 -15.16
N PRO A 283 -29.33 10.73 -15.98
CA PRO A 283 -30.18 9.55 -16.12
C PRO A 283 -29.38 8.35 -16.65
N VAL A 284 -29.82 7.14 -16.30
CA VAL A 284 -29.18 5.90 -16.76
C VAL A 284 -29.39 5.77 -18.28
N SER A 285 -28.33 5.89 -19.09
CA SER A 285 -28.40 5.51 -20.50
C SER A 285 -28.66 4.01 -20.58
N ALA A 286 -29.62 3.59 -21.40
CA ALA A 286 -30.10 2.21 -21.48
C ALA A 286 -29.06 1.18 -22.02
N GLU A 287 -27.85 1.61 -22.39
CA GLU A 287 -26.94 0.83 -23.25
C GLU A 287 -25.49 0.68 -22.73
N ALA A 288 -25.21 0.86 -21.44
CA ALA A 288 -23.89 0.53 -20.89
C ALA A 288 -23.94 -0.73 -20.03
#